data_AF-A0A150MI16-F1
#
_entry.id   AF-A0A150MI16-F1
#
_cell.length_a   1.000
_cell.length_b   1.000
_cell.length_c   1.000
_cell.angle_alpha   90.00
_cell.angle_beta   90.00
_cell.angle_gamma   90.00
#
_symmetry.space_group_name_H-M   'P 1'
#
loop_
_entity.id
_entity.type
_entity.pdbx_description
1 polymer ?
#
loop_
_entity_poly.entity_id
_entity_poly.type
_entity_poly.pdbx_seq_one_letter_code
_entity_poly.pdbx_strand_id
1 'polypeptide(L)'
;MTYQVNDLIRDIDSIIPEVEKELLNRKNGIEGDGSVQQLELIKKELEQIKSYALTNNLPSKEKRFTSFSRYVIDEWSYNSTLGQRLCELADKYKRKLQ
;
A
#
# COMPACT_ATOMS: atom_id res chain seq x y z
N MET A 1 -0.11 -20.89 6.13
CA MET A 1 1.11 -20.16 6.51
C MET A 1 0.70 -18.91 7.26
N THR A 2 1.29 -18.68 8.42
CA THR A 2 1.01 -17.50 9.26
C THR A 2 1.71 -16.29 8.64
N TYR A 3 1.01 -15.18 8.41
CA TYR A 3 1.61 -13.98 7.84
C TYR A 3 2.33 -13.18 8.94
N GLN A 4 3.64 -13.01 8.78
CA GLN A 4 4.50 -12.41 9.78
C GLN A 4 4.92 -10.98 9.40
N VAL A 5 5.47 -10.24 10.36
CA VAL A 5 5.99 -8.87 10.14
C VAL A 5 7.03 -8.83 9.01
N ASN A 6 7.88 -9.84 8.87
CA ASN A 6 8.84 -9.92 7.78
C ASN A 6 8.17 -10.11 6.41
N ASP A 7 7.03 -10.79 6.34
CA ASP A 7 6.26 -10.93 5.09
C ASP A 7 5.61 -9.60 4.71
N LEU A 8 5.12 -8.85 5.70
CA LEU A 8 4.62 -7.48 5.49
C LEU A 8 5.69 -6.56 4.92
N ILE A 9 6.89 -6.57 5.51
CA ILE A 9 7.99 -5.73 5.04
C ILE A 9 8.35 -6.09 3.59
N ARG A 10 8.45 -7.39 3.27
CA ARG A 10 8.73 -7.85 1.90
C ARG A 10 7.65 -7.43 0.90
N ASP A 11 6.38 -7.57 1.27
CA ASP A 11 5.28 -7.15 0.40
C ASP A 11 5.33 -5.64 0.16
N ILE A 12 5.56 -4.83 1.20
CA ILE A 12 5.70 -3.37 1.05
C ILE A 12 6.91 -3.02 0.16
N ASP A 13 8.05 -3.68 0.36
CA ASP A 13 9.27 -3.45 -0.43
C ASP A 13 9.09 -3.81 -1.90
N SER A 14 8.20 -4.75 -2.20
CA SER A 14 7.83 -5.07 -3.58
C SER A 14 6.87 -4.05 -4.21
N ILE A 15 6.00 -3.41 -3.41
CA ILE A 15 4.94 -2.52 -3.91
C ILE A 15 5.45 -1.07 -4.06
N ILE A 16 6.33 -0.59 -3.18
CA ILE A 16 6.86 0.79 -3.24
C ILE A 16 7.44 1.13 -4.62
N PRO A 17 8.29 0.28 -5.26
CA PRO A 17 8.81 0.58 -6.59
C PRO A 17 7.74 0.73 -7.67
N GLU A 18 6.62 0.00 -7.56
CA GLU A 18 5.50 0.13 -8.48
C GLU A 18 4.73 1.44 -8.29
N VAL A 19 4.53 1.86 -7.04
CA VAL A 19 3.95 3.17 -6.71
C VAL A 19 4.85 4.30 -7.22
N GLU A 20 6.17 4.18 -7.06
CA GLU A 20 7.14 5.16 -7.56
C GLU A 20 7.13 5.25 -9.09
N LYS A 21 7.02 4.11 -9.77
CA LYS A 21 6.90 4.06 -11.23
C LYS A 21 5.62 4.76 -11.70
N GLU A 22 4.47 4.43 -11.11
CA GLU A 22 3.21 5.10 -11.47
C GLU A 22 3.26 6.60 -11.16
N LEU A 23 3.86 6.99 -10.03
CA LEU A 23 4.03 8.40 -9.67
C LEU A 23 4.86 9.16 -10.71
N LEU A 24 5.95 8.56 -11.18
CA LEU A 24 6.77 9.13 -12.25
C LEU A 24 5.98 9.23 -13.57
N ASN A 25 5.20 8.20 -13.92
CA ASN A 25 4.32 8.23 -15.08
C ASN A 25 3.33 9.40 -15.00
N ARG A 26 2.64 9.58 -13.86
CA ARG A 26 1.72 10.71 -13.65
C ARG A 26 2.39 12.06 -13.80
N LYS A 27 3.58 12.23 -13.21
CA LYS A 27 4.35 13.48 -13.28
C LYS A 27 4.79 13.80 -14.71
N ASN A 28 4.96 12.78 -15.55
CA ASN A 28 5.28 12.91 -16.97
C ASN A 28 4.04 13.02 -17.87
N GLY A 29 2.83 13.10 -17.31
CA GLY A 29 1.58 13.23 -18.06
C GLY A 29 1.05 11.93 -18.67
N ILE A 30 1.54 10.77 -18.22
CA ILE A 30 1.04 9.46 -18.67
C ILE A 30 -0.21 9.10 -17.86
N GLU A 31 -1.28 8.71 -18.57
CA GLU A 31 -2.59 8.33 -18.00
C GLU A 31 -2.63 6.92 -17.36
N GLY A 32 -3.75 6.60 -16.69
CA GLY A 32 -3.97 5.43 -15.82
C GLY A 32 -4.44 5.79 -14.39
N ASP A 33 -4.34 4.87 -13.43
CA ASP A 33 -4.99 5.02 -12.13
C ASP A 33 -4.21 5.87 -11.12
N GLY A 34 -4.96 6.63 -10.31
CA GLY A 34 -4.43 7.43 -9.22
C GLY A 34 -3.83 8.77 -9.64
N SER A 35 -4.17 9.83 -8.92
CA SER A 35 -3.52 11.13 -9.06
C SER A 35 -2.11 11.13 -8.45
N VAL A 36 -1.27 12.10 -8.86
CA VAL A 36 0.05 12.34 -8.24
C VAL A 36 -0.07 12.41 -6.71
N GLN A 37 -1.06 13.16 -6.23
CA GLN A 37 -1.30 13.33 -4.79
C GLN A 37 -1.68 12.02 -4.11
N GLN A 38 -2.55 11.22 -4.72
CA GLN A 38 -2.93 9.91 -4.17
C GLN A 38 -1.72 8.97 -4.08
N LEU A 39 -0.91 8.89 -5.14
CA LEU A 39 0.27 8.03 -5.17
C LEU A 39 1.34 8.48 -4.14
N GLU A 40 1.53 9.77 -3.93
CA GLU A 40 2.39 10.28 -2.86
C GLU A 40 1.88 9.93 -1.46
N LEU A 41 0.57 10.04 -1.23
CA LEU A 41 -0.05 9.62 0.04
C LEU A 41 0.08 8.12 0.27
N ILE A 42 -0.16 7.31 -0.76
CA ILE A 42 0.02 5.85 -0.72
C ILE A 42 1.45 5.52 -0.33
N LYS A 43 2.43 6.09 -1.04
CA LYS A 43 3.86 5.85 -0.76
C LYS A 43 4.20 6.18 0.69
N LYS A 44 3.80 7.36 1.16
CA LYS A 44 4.06 7.82 2.53
C LYS A 44 3.44 6.87 3.57
N GLU A 45 2.21 6.42 3.35
CA GLU A 45 1.54 5.48 4.25
C GLU A 45 2.24 4.11 4.28
N LEU A 46 2.67 3.60 3.13
CA LEU A 46 3.46 2.36 3.04
C LEU A 46 4.79 2.45 3.78
N GLU A 47 5.53 3.55 3.59
CA GLU A 47 6.79 3.80 4.29
C GLU A 47 6.60 3.90 5.81
N GLN A 48 5.50 4.53 6.25
CA GLN A 48 5.15 4.62 7.66
C GLN A 48 4.85 3.24 8.26
N ILE A 49 4.05 2.41 7.57
CA ILE A 49 3.77 1.04 8.01
C ILE A 49 5.05 0.22 8.09
N LYS A 50 5.92 0.31 7.08
CA LYS A 50 7.23 -0.35 7.07
C LYS A 50 8.09 0.09 8.25
N SER A 51 8.15 1.39 8.55
CA SER A 51 8.90 1.94 9.68
C SER A 51 8.40 1.38 11.02
N TYR A 52 7.07 1.32 11.20
CA TYR A 52 6.48 0.69 12.39
C TYR A 52 6.75 -0.81 12.48
N ALA A 53 6.74 -1.52 11.35
CA ALA A 53 7.10 -2.93 11.30
C ALA A 53 8.55 -3.17 11.71
N LEU A 54 9.50 -2.38 11.18
CA LEU A 54 10.93 -2.49 11.49
C LEU A 54 11.26 -2.14 12.94
N THR A 55 10.51 -1.20 13.53
CA THR A 55 10.72 -0.77 14.92
C THR A 55 9.87 -1.55 15.93
N ASN A 56 9.15 -2.59 15.48
CA ASN A 56 8.22 -3.38 16.29
C ASN A 56 7.16 -2.53 17.03
N ASN A 57 6.74 -1.42 16.41
CA ASN A 57 5.77 -0.46 16.93
C ASN A 57 4.45 -0.49 16.14
N LEU A 58 4.12 -1.63 15.54
CA LEU A 58 2.86 -1.77 14.81
C LEU A 58 1.67 -1.55 15.75
N PRO A 59 0.64 -0.81 15.32
CA PRO A 59 -0.55 -0.62 16.13
C PRO A 59 -1.25 -1.95 16.38
N SER A 60 -2.10 -1.97 17.41
CA SER A 60 -2.99 -3.10 17.69
C SER A 60 -3.91 -3.37 16.51
N LYS A 61 -4.37 -4.61 16.37
CA LYS A 61 -5.07 -5.10 15.18
C LYS A 61 -6.29 -4.24 14.81
N GLU A 62 -7.04 -3.82 15.82
CA GLU A 62 -8.22 -2.97 15.69
C GLU A 62 -7.92 -1.53 15.23
N LYS A 63 -6.65 -1.11 15.25
CA LYS A 63 -6.18 0.20 14.76
C LYS A 63 -5.41 0.10 13.42
N ARG A 64 -5.25 -1.11 12.86
CA ARG A 64 -4.60 -1.32 11.56
C ARG A 64 -5.58 -1.03 10.43
N PHE A 65 -5.65 0.24 10.03
CA PHE A 65 -6.39 0.69 8.85
C PHE A 65 -5.45 1.36 7.87
N THR A 66 -5.76 1.25 6.58
CA THR A 66 -5.03 1.95 5.52
C THR A 66 -5.96 2.90 4.79
N SER A 67 -5.59 4.17 4.75
CA SER A 67 -6.36 5.19 4.05
C SER A 67 -6.38 4.95 2.54
N PHE A 68 -5.27 4.43 2.00
CA PHE A 68 -5.14 4.16 0.57
C PHE A 68 -6.17 3.18 0.02
N SER A 69 -6.68 2.27 0.84
CA SER A 69 -7.66 1.27 0.38
C SER A 69 -8.94 1.92 -0.13
N ARG A 70 -9.31 3.09 0.40
CA ARG A 70 -10.49 3.83 -0.04
C ARG A 70 -10.31 4.43 -1.44
N TYR A 71 -9.17 5.08 -1.70
CA TYR A 71 -8.90 5.66 -3.02
C TYR A 71 -8.92 4.59 -4.12
N VAL A 72 -8.32 3.43 -3.82
CA VAL A 72 -8.25 2.33 -4.78
C VAL A 72 -9.62 1.73 -5.06
N ILE A 73 -10.44 1.49 -4.03
CA ILE A 73 -11.75 0.84 -4.22
C ILE A 73 -12.75 1.78 -4.89
N ASP A 74 -12.74 3.06 -4.53
CA ASP A 74 -13.76 4.02 -4.97
C ASP A 74 -13.45 4.61 -6.35
N GLU A 75 -12.16 4.78 -6.71
CA GLU A 75 -11.77 5.63 -7.85
C GLU A 75 -10.93 4.91 -8.91
N TRP A 76 -10.29 3.78 -8.60
CA TRP A 76 -9.40 3.11 -9.56
C TRP A 76 -10.15 2.06 -10.36
N SER A 77 -9.63 1.75 -11.54
CA SER A 77 -10.19 0.68 -12.36
C SER A 77 -10.11 -0.67 -11.63
N TYR A 78 -11.16 -1.49 -11.77
CA TYR A 78 -11.21 -2.84 -11.20
C TYR A 78 -10.04 -3.74 -11.64
N ASN A 79 -9.52 -3.51 -12.85
CA ASN A 79 -8.38 -4.24 -13.41
C ASN A 79 -7.02 -3.60 -13.08
N SER A 80 -6.97 -2.62 -12.16
CA SER A 80 -5.71 -2.00 -11.74
C SER A 80 -4.84 -3.00 -10.99
N THR A 81 -3.74 -3.44 -11.61
CA THR A 81 -2.79 -4.38 -11.00
C THR A 81 -2.23 -3.84 -9.68
N LEU A 82 -1.82 -2.57 -9.66
CA LEU A 82 -1.34 -1.91 -8.45
C LEU A 82 -2.45 -1.80 -7.41
N GLY A 83 -3.66 -1.43 -7.82
CA GLY A 83 -4.82 -1.36 -6.94
C GLY A 83 -5.12 -2.69 -6.24
N GLN A 84 -5.15 -3.79 -6.98
CA GLN A 84 -5.37 -5.13 -6.43
C GLN A 84 -4.31 -5.49 -5.38
N ARG A 85 -3.02 -5.22 -5.67
CA ARG A 85 -1.92 -5.48 -4.72
C ARG A 85 -2.01 -4.63 -3.45
N LEU A 86 -2.39 -3.37 -3.57
CA LEU A 86 -2.63 -2.49 -2.41
C LEU A 86 -3.78 -3.03 -1.54
N CYS A 87 -4.89 -3.44 -2.16
CA CYS A 87 -6.02 -4.04 -1.45
C CYS A 87 -5.64 -5.35 -0.74
N GLU A 88 -4.87 -6.22 -1.41
CA GLU A 88 -4.36 -7.45 -0.80
C GLU A 88 -3.44 -7.18 0.39
N LEU A 89 -2.53 -6.20 0.26
CA LEU A 89 -1.66 -5.77 1.35
C LEU A 89 -2.48 -5.25 2.54
N ALA A 90 -3.51 -4.42 2.29
CA ALA A 90 -4.38 -3.90 3.32
C ALA A 90 -5.11 -5.02 4.08
N ASP A 91 -5.63 -6.02 3.37
CA ASP A 91 -6.26 -7.21 3.97
C ASP A 91 -5.28 -8.01 4.82
N LYS A 92 -4.08 -8.27 4.30
CA LYS A 92 -3.02 -8.98 5.02
C LYS A 92 -2.62 -8.24 6.29
N TYR A 93 -2.34 -6.94 6.19
CA TYR A 93 -1.94 -6.07 7.30
C TYR A 93 -3.01 -6.04 8.42
N LYS A 94 -4.28 -5.89 8.05
CA LYS A 94 -5.39 -5.78 9.01
C LYS A 94 -5.80 -7.12 9.61
N ARG A 95 -5.92 -8.17 8.80
CA ARG A 95 -6.60 -9.42 9.20
C ARG A 95 -5.66 -10.57 9.48
N LYS A 96 -4.59 -10.71 8.68
CA LYS A 96 -3.76 -11.92 8.62
C LYS A 96 -2.48 -11.81 9.43
N LEU A 97 -1.92 -10.61 9.55
CA LEU A 97 -0.71 -10.33 10.32
C LEU A 97 -0.88 -10.71 11.79
N GLN A 98 -0.06 -11.66 12.24
CA GLN A 98 0.05 -12.06 13.65
C GLN A 98 1.15 -11.27 14.34
#